data_AF-A0A4S2F9Y2-F1
#
_entry.id   AF-A0A4S2F9Y2-F1
#
_cell.length_a   1.000
_cell.length_b   1.000
_cell.length_c   1.000
_cell.angle_alpha   90.00
_cell.angle_beta   90.00
_cell.angle_gamma   90.00
#
_symmetry.space_group_name_H-M   'P 1'
#
loop_
_entity.id
_entity.type
_entity.pdbx_description
1 polymer ?
#
loop_
_entity_poly.entity_id
_entity_poly.type
_entity_poly.pdbx_seq_one_letter_code
_entity_poly.pdbx_strand_id
1 'polypeptide(L)'
;MDSTKRKGPKQFEASKNELYAIFRKRPFSLEKAQRVLSDFQQLGLGNDSFGELCLTFIDLALDYGETNEAGFCDAVFDTYYEVAGMAGEDETLYEQWKDHLQTIRDKAIVSWPGFSDYMHDMAFIIPWAEDE
;
A
#
# COMPACT_ATOMS: atom_id res chain seq x y z
N MET A 1 -28.94 6.02 13.36
CA MET A 1 -27.97 6.62 12.41
C MET A 1 -26.59 6.22 12.88
N ASP A 2 -25.93 5.36 12.12
CA ASP A 2 -24.68 4.70 12.50
C ASP A 2 -23.50 5.69 12.39
N SER A 3 -23.02 6.18 13.53
CA SER A 3 -21.93 7.15 13.65
C SER A 3 -20.58 6.60 13.12
N THR A 4 -20.49 5.29 12.89
CA THR A 4 -19.30 4.58 12.43
C THR A 4 -19.06 4.82 10.94
N LYS A 5 -20.12 4.89 10.12
CA LYS A 5 -20.03 5.15 8.67
C LYS A 5 -19.49 6.53 8.31
N ARG A 6 -19.60 7.53 9.21
CA ARG A 6 -19.08 8.90 8.97
C ARG A 6 -17.63 9.10 9.39
N LYS A 7 -17.05 8.19 10.18
CA LYS A 7 -15.66 8.29 10.67
C LYS A 7 -14.67 7.65 9.69
N GLY A 8 -15.06 6.57 9.01
CA GLY A 8 -14.21 5.85 8.05
C GLY A 8 -13.57 6.75 6.99
N PRO A 9 -14.37 7.48 6.17
CA PRO A 9 -13.82 8.32 5.11
C PRO A 9 -12.92 9.45 5.61
N LYS A 10 -13.28 10.10 6.73
CA LYS A 10 -12.47 11.20 7.29
C LYS A 10 -11.13 10.72 7.81
N GLN A 11 -11.12 9.55 8.45
CA GLN A 11 -9.91 8.98 8.99
C GLN A 11 -8.99 8.51 7.88
N PHE A 12 -9.55 7.88 6.84
CA PHE A 12 -8.79 7.46 5.68
C PHE A 12 -8.08 8.64 5.02
N GLU A 13 -8.81 9.73 4.75
CA GLU A 13 -8.22 10.95 4.20
C GLU A 13 -7.15 11.57 5.12
N ALA A 14 -7.36 11.54 6.44
CA ALA A 14 -6.36 12.04 7.38
C ALA A 14 -5.06 11.23 7.33
N SER A 15 -5.16 9.89 7.39
CA SER A 15 -4.01 8.99 7.31
C SER A 15 -3.29 9.09 5.96
N LYS A 16 -4.04 9.18 4.86
CA LYS A 16 -3.48 9.38 3.52
C LYS A 16 -2.69 10.69 3.43
N ASN A 17 -3.23 11.79 3.94
CA ASN A 17 -2.53 13.08 3.99
C ASN A 17 -1.29 13.04 4.87
N GLU A 18 -1.31 12.28 5.97
CA GLU A 18 -0.15 12.11 6.83
C GLU A 18 0.97 11.34 6.12
N LEU A 19 0.66 10.27 5.38
CA LEU A 19 1.64 9.58 4.53
C LEU A 19 2.29 10.55 3.53
N TYR A 20 1.48 11.32 2.77
CA TYR A 20 2.02 12.32 1.85
C TYR A 20 2.95 13.33 2.55
N ALA A 21 2.59 13.78 3.75
CA ALA A 21 3.42 14.71 4.52
C ALA A 21 4.75 14.08 4.95
N ILE A 22 4.75 12.81 5.33
CA ILE A 22 5.95 12.06 5.73
C ILE A 22 6.90 11.90 4.53
N PHE A 23 6.40 11.42 3.38
CA PHE A 23 7.23 11.19 2.19
C PHE A 23 7.77 12.48 1.55
N ARG A 24 7.08 13.62 1.71
CA ARG A 24 7.55 14.93 1.24
C ARG A 24 8.60 15.57 2.16
N LYS A 25 8.69 15.15 3.42
CA LYS A 25 9.59 15.76 4.40
C LYS A 25 10.99 15.15 4.35
N ARG A 26 12.01 15.95 4.67
CA ARG A 26 13.37 15.50 4.91
C ARG A 26 13.81 15.93 6.32
N PRO A 27 14.45 15.06 7.13
CA PRO A 27 14.66 13.63 6.87
C PRO A 27 13.34 12.83 6.90
N PHE A 28 13.28 11.78 6.10
CA PHE A 28 12.19 10.80 6.10
C PHE A 28 12.25 9.93 7.36
N SER A 29 11.15 9.27 7.71
CA SER A 29 11.07 8.36 8.85
C SER A 29 10.12 7.22 8.53
N LEU A 30 10.68 6.02 8.34
CA LEU A 30 9.92 4.81 8.08
C LEU A 30 9.00 4.48 9.27
N GLU A 31 9.50 4.59 10.49
CA GLU A 31 8.73 4.35 11.73
C GLU A 31 7.41 5.13 11.74
N LYS A 32 7.44 6.40 11.32
CA LYS A 32 6.22 7.24 11.27
C LYS A 32 5.26 6.75 10.20
N ALA A 33 5.76 6.39 9.01
CA ALA A 33 4.90 5.90 7.95
C ALA A 33 4.22 4.58 8.35
N GLN A 34 4.96 3.64 8.94
CA GLN A 34 4.42 2.37 9.45
C GLN A 34 3.44 2.58 10.60
N ARG A 35 3.68 3.56 11.48
CA ARG A 35 2.73 3.90 12.55
C ARG A 35 1.39 4.36 11.97
N VAL A 36 1.38 5.15 10.89
CA VAL A 36 0.12 5.57 10.25
C VAL A 36 -0.69 4.37 9.77
N LEU A 37 -0.03 3.37 9.16
CA LEU A 37 -0.69 2.14 8.72
C LEU A 37 -1.24 1.34 9.92
N SER A 38 -0.43 1.13 10.96
CA SER A 38 -0.84 0.38 12.16
C SER A 38 -1.99 1.05 12.92
N ASP A 39 -1.90 2.37 13.12
CA ASP A 39 -2.93 3.15 13.79
C ASP A 39 -4.24 3.09 12.99
N PHE A 40 -4.17 3.13 11.65
CA PHE A 40 -5.36 2.98 10.81
C PHE A 40 -5.96 1.57 10.90
N GLN A 41 -5.13 0.53 10.85
CA GLN A 41 -5.56 -0.87 10.97
C GLN A 41 -6.29 -1.13 12.31
N GLN A 42 -5.80 -0.56 13.41
CA GLN A 42 -6.40 -0.69 14.74
C GLN A 42 -7.81 -0.08 14.83
N LEU A 43 -8.18 0.81 13.92
CA LEU A 43 -9.52 1.40 13.89
C LEU A 43 -10.57 0.45 13.29
N GLY A 44 -10.15 -0.65 12.65
CA GLY A 44 -11.04 -1.69 12.13
C GLY A 44 -11.98 -1.19 11.04
N LEU A 45 -11.52 -0.27 10.19
CA LEU A 45 -12.35 0.45 9.21
C LEU A 45 -12.65 -0.32 7.91
N GLY A 46 -12.31 -1.61 7.84
CA GLY A 46 -12.52 -2.47 6.68
C GLY A 46 -11.25 -2.65 5.84
N ASN A 47 -11.14 -3.81 5.18
CA ASN A 47 -9.99 -4.14 4.34
C ASN A 47 -9.92 -3.26 3.09
N ASP A 48 -11.07 -2.78 2.59
CA ASP A 48 -11.16 -1.86 1.44
C ASP A 48 -10.32 -0.59 1.64
N SER A 49 -10.53 0.09 2.77
CA SER A 49 -9.87 1.36 3.08
C SER A 49 -8.44 1.16 3.56
N PHE A 50 -8.17 0.06 4.26
CA PHE A 50 -6.82 -0.25 4.72
C PHE A 50 -5.91 -0.66 3.55
N GLY A 51 -6.38 -1.54 2.67
CA GLY A 51 -5.62 -1.93 1.48
C GLY A 51 -5.29 -0.75 0.56
N GLU A 52 -6.24 0.17 0.34
CA GLU A 52 -5.99 1.39 -0.42
C GLU A 52 -4.96 2.32 0.26
N LEU A 53 -4.94 2.36 1.59
CA LEU A 53 -3.92 3.12 2.33
C LEU A 53 -2.52 2.47 2.20
N CYS A 54 -2.47 1.13 2.24
CA CYS A 54 -1.25 0.36 2.00
C CYS A 54 -0.72 0.55 0.57
N LEU A 55 -1.59 0.51 -0.44
CA LEU A 55 -1.23 0.82 -1.84
C LEU A 55 -0.68 2.24 -1.96
N THR A 56 -1.30 3.22 -1.29
CA THR A 56 -0.79 4.60 -1.25
C THR A 56 0.61 4.69 -0.62
N PHE A 57 0.89 3.92 0.44
CA PHE A 57 2.23 3.84 1.03
C PHE A 57 3.27 3.30 0.04
N ILE A 58 2.95 2.21 -0.67
CA ILE A 58 3.83 1.59 -1.67
C ILE A 58 4.09 2.56 -2.83
N ASP A 59 3.04 3.20 -3.35
CA ASP A 59 3.14 4.17 -4.45
C ASP A 59 4.07 5.34 -4.08
N LEU A 60 3.91 5.87 -2.87
CA LEU A 60 4.78 6.93 -2.35
C LEU A 60 6.21 6.47 -2.12
N ALA A 61 6.42 5.21 -1.70
CA ALA A 61 7.75 4.65 -1.53
C ALA A 61 8.48 4.51 -2.88
N LEU A 62 7.76 4.11 -3.94
CA LEU A 62 8.30 4.06 -5.30
C LEU A 62 8.68 5.43 -5.83
N ASP A 63 7.84 6.45 -5.61
CA ASP A 63 8.14 7.83 -5.99
C ASP A 63 9.28 8.45 -5.17
N TYR A 64 9.45 8.00 -3.92
CA TYR A 64 10.54 8.45 -3.06
C TYR A 64 11.90 7.88 -3.48
N GLY A 65 11.91 6.65 -3.98
CA GLY A 65 13.09 5.91 -4.41
C GLY A 65 13.89 5.31 -3.26
N GLU A 66 15.11 4.85 -3.56
CA GLU A 66 15.98 4.23 -2.57
C GLU A 66 16.35 5.20 -1.43
N THR A 67 16.39 4.67 -0.21
CA THR A 67 16.76 5.40 1.00
C THR A 67 17.72 4.58 1.86
N ASN A 68 18.46 5.26 2.73
CA ASN A 68 19.36 4.62 3.70
C ASN A 68 18.61 4.22 5.00
N GLU A 69 17.30 4.43 5.08
CA GLU A 69 16.50 3.96 6.22
C GLU A 69 16.48 2.43 6.27
N ALA A 70 16.96 1.88 7.38
CA ALA A 70 17.01 0.44 7.58
C ALA A 70 15.60 -0.16 7.55
N GLY A 71 15.42 -1.26 6.83
CA GLY A 71 14.14 -1.97 6.71
C GLY A 71 13.13 -1.31 5.77
N PHE A 72 13.50 -0.25 5.04
CA PHE A 72 12.58 0.39 4.09
C PHE A 72 12.10 -0.56 2.99
N CYS A 73 13.01 -1.31 2.37
CA CYS A 73 12.68 -2.28 1.33
C CYS A 73 11.75 -3.38 1.88
N ASP A 74 12.11 -3.95 3.04
CA ASP A 74 11.32 -4.99 3.70
C ASP A 74 9.91 -4.49 4.00
N ALA A 75 9.77 -3.26 4.51
CA ALA A 75 8.46 -2.67 4.80
C ALA A 75 7.60 -2.50 3.54
N VAL A 76 8.18 -2.13 2.39
CA VAL A 76 7.45 -2.04 1.11
C VAL A 76 7.02 -3.42 0.65
N PHE A 77 7.91 -4.41 0.75
CA PHE A 77 7.65 -5.78 0.29
C PHE A 77 6.58 -6.46 1.15
N ASP A 78 6.69 -6.34 2.47
CA ASP A 78 5.71 -6.84 3.44
C ASP A 78 4.33 -6.19 3.25
N THR A 79 4.30 -4.86 3.00
CA THR A 79 3.03 -4.15 2.75
C THR A 79 2.40 -4.61 1.44
N TYR A 80 3.20 -4.85 0.39
CA TYR A 80 2.70 -5.40 -0.87
C TYR A 80 2.18 -6.83 -0.69
N TYR A 81 2.90 -7.68 0.06
CA TYR A 81 2.46 -9.04 0.39
C TYR A 81 1.08 -9.03 1.06
N GLU A 82 0.86 -8.14 2.03
CA GLU A 82 -0.40 -8.02 2.74
C GLU A 82 -1.54 -7.62 1.79
N VAL A 83 -1.33 -6.62 0.92
CA VAL A 83 -2.34 -6.19 -0.05
C VAL A 83 -2.61 -7.26 -1.10
N ALA A 84 -1.57 -7.90 -1.64
CA ALA A 84 -1.72 -8.98 -2.60
C ALA A 84 -2.51 -10.14 -2.01
N GLY A 85 -2.24 -10.51 -0.75
CA GLY A 85 -3.02 -11.52 -0.02
C GLY A 85 -4.50 -11.14 0.10
N MET A 86 -4.80 -9.90 0.49
CA MET A 86 -6.19 -9.41 0.58
C MET A 86 -6.89 -9.43 -0.78
N ALA A 87 -6.22 -8.95 -1.84
CA ALA A 87 -6.75 -9.00 -3.20
C ALA A 87 -6.92 -10.44 -3.69
N GLY A 88 -6.03 -11.36 -3.30
CA GLY A 88 -6.10 -12.77 -3.66
C GLY A 88 -7.25 -13.55 -3.00
N GLU A 89 -7.69 -13.11 -1.82
CA GLU A 89 -8.81 -13.73 -1.10
C GLU A 89 -10.18 -13.18 -1.51
N ASP A 90 -10.23 -11.97 -2.08
CA ASP A 90 -11.48 -11.28 -2.45
C ASP A 90 -11.37 -10.61 -3.82
N GLU A 91 -11.99 -11.22 -4.84
CA GLU A 91 -12.08 -10.70 -6.21
C GLU A 91 -12.69 -9.29 -6.27
N THR A 92 -13.61 -8.94 -5.36
CA THR A 92 -14.21 -7.61 -5.32
C THR A 92 -13.19 -6.55 -4.89
N LEU A 93 -12.29 -6.89 -3.95
CA LEU A 93 -11.19 -6.00 -3.57
C LEU A 93 -10.15 -5.90 -4.67
N TYR A 94 -9.81 -7.02 -5.33
CA TYR A 94 -8.95 -7.00 -6.50
C TYR A 94 -9.48 -6.07 -7.59
N GLU A 95 -10.75 -6.20 -7.99
CA GLU A 95 -11.37 -5.36 -9.02
C GLU A 95 -11.37 -3.88 -8.65
N GLN A 96 -11.47 -3.55 -7.35
CA GLN A 96 -11.37 -2.17 -6.87
C GLN A 96 -9.95 -1.60 -6.95
N TRP A 97 -8.94 -2.44 -6.74
CA TRP A 97 -7.53 -2.02 -6.62
C TRP A 97 -6.70 -2.26 -7.88
N LYS A 98 -7.19 -3.00 -8.87
CA LYS A 98 -6.42 -3.46 -10.04
C LYS A 98 -5.68 -2.34 -10.77
N ASP A 99 -6.32 -1.18 -10.97
CA ASP A 99 -5.70 -0.04 -11.67
C ASP A 99 -4.53 0.55 -10.86
N HIS A 100 -4.65 0.56 -9.52
CA HIS A 100 -3.61 1.04 -8.62
C HIS A 100 -2.46 0.02 -8.51
N LEU A 101 -2.78 -1.27 -8.42
CA LEU A 101 -1.81 -2.38 -8.49
C LEU A 101 -1.03 -2.35 -9.81
N GLN A 102 -1.71 -2.12 -10.93
CA GLN A 102 -1.07 -1.99 -12.24
C GLN A 102 -0.14 -0.76 -12.29
N THR A 103 -0.59 0.38 -11.74
CA THR A 103 0.25 1.58 -11.64
C THR A 103 1.52 1.32 -10.82
N ILE A 104 1.41 0.62 -9.69
CA ILE A 104 2.55 0.23 -8.85
C ILE A 104 3.49 -0.69 -9.63
N ARG A 105 2.95 -1.69 -10.34
CA ARG A 105 3.73 -2.59 -11.20
C ARG A 105 4.53 -1.83 -12.25
N ASP A 106 3.86 -0.96 -12.99
CA ASP A 106 4.48 -0.17 -14.06
C ASP A 106 5.58 0.75 -13.52
N LYS A 107 5.33 1.39 -12.36
CA LYS A 107 6.34 2.21 -11.69
C LYS A 107 7.56 1.37 -11.29
N ALA A 108 7.35 0.23 -10.62
CA ALA A 108 8.44 -0.60 -10.12
C ALA A 108 9.34 -1.16 -11.23
N ILE A 109 8.78 -1.53 -12.39
CA ILE A 109 9.56 -1.97 -13.56
C ILE A 109 10.62 -0.92 -13.93
N VAL A 110 10.28 0.36 -13.80
CA VAL A 110 11.16 1.47 -14.17
C VAL A 110 12.05 1.91 -13.00
N SER A 111 11.47 2.05 -11.81
CA SER A 111 12.13 2.71 -10.67
C SER A 111 12.85 1.75 -9.73
N TRP A 112 12.45 0.49 -9.68
CA TRP A 112 12.95 -0.47 -8.69
C TRP A 112 12.86 -1.94 -9.18
N PRO A 113 13.81 -2.39 -10.04
CA PRO A 113 13.77 -3.71 -10.64
C PRO A 113 13.66 -4.87 -9.62
N GLY A 114 14.37 -4.78 -8.48
CA GLY A 114 14.27 -5.80 -7.43
C GLY A 114 12.88 -5.92 -6.79
N PHE A 115 12.11 -4.83 -6.72
CA PHE A 115 10.71 -4.90 -6.29
C PHE A 115 9.81 -5.43 -7.41
N SER A 116 10.09 -5.09 -8.67
CA SER A 116 9.39 -5.67 -9.81
C SER A 116 9.54 -7.19 -9.87
N ASP A 117 10.75 -7.71 -9.67
CA ASP A 117 11.01 -9.16 -9.63
C ASP A 117 10.23 -9.82 -8.49
N TYR A 118 10.24 -9.21 -7.30
CA TYR A 118 9.44 -9.67 -6.17
C TYR A 118 7.94 -9.72 -6.49
N MET A 119 7.38 -8.69 -7.12
CA MET A 119 5.97 -8.69 -7.50
C MET A 119 5.63 -9.77 -8.52
N HIS A 120 6.54 -10.05 -9.46
CA HIS A 120 6.38 -11.15 -10.41
C HIS A 120 6.35 -12.51 -9.70
N ASP A 121 7.28 -12.74 -8.77
CA ASP A 121 7.30 -13.95 -7.94
C ASP A 121 6.00 -14.10 -7.15
N MET A 122 5.36 -13.00 -6.79
CA MET A 122 4.12 -12.96 -6.00
C MET A 122 2.83 -13.03 -6.83
N ALA A 123 2.91 -13.03 -8.17
CA ALA A 123 1.73 -12.97 -9.04
C ALA A 123 0.72 -14.11 -8.79
N PHE A 124 1.20 -15.29 -8.38
CA PHE A 124 0.35 -16.45 -8.07
C PHE A 124 -0.61 -16.23 -6.89
N ILE A 125 -0.39 -15.21 -6.05
CA ILE A 125 -1.23 -14.92 -4.89
C ILE A 125 -2.56 -14.29 -5.31
N ILE A 126 -2.60 -13.62 -6.47
CA ILE A 126 -3.80 -12.97 -6.98
C ILE A 126 -4.32 -13.81 -8.16
N PRO A 127 -5.20 -14.81 -7.94
CA PRO A 127 -5.60 -15.77 -8.97
C PRO A 127 -6.42 -15.14 -10.11
N TRP A 128 -6.90 -13.91 -9.91
CA TRP A 128 -7.66 -13.12 -10.86
C TRP A 128 -6.78 -12.27 -11.77
N ALA A 129 -5.51 -12.07 -11.41
CA ALA A 129 -4.58 -11.36 -12.26
C ALA A 129 -4.34 -12.22 -13.51
N GLU A 130 -4.84 -11.75 -14.66
CA GLU A 130 -4.54 -12.41 -15.93
C GLU A 130 -3.02 -12.36 -16.16
N ASP A 131 -2.43 -13.52 -16.47
CA ASP A 131 -1.07 -13.59 -17.00
C ASP A 131 -1.07 -12.86 -18.36
N GLU A 132 -0.65 -11.60 -18.38
CA GLU A 132 -0.31 -10.90 -19.64
C GLU A 132 0.90 -11.53 -20.34
#